data_AF-B2J793-F1
#
_entry.id   AF-B2J793-F1
#
_cell.length_a   1.000
_cell.length_b   1.000
_cell.length_c   1.000
_cell.angle_alpha   90.00
_cell.angle_beta   90.00
_cell.angle_gamma   90.00
#
_symmetry.space_group_name_H-M   'P 1'
#
loop_
_entity.id
_entity.type
_entity.pdbx_description
1 polymer ?
#
loop_
_entity_poly.entity_id
_entity_poly.type
_entity_poly.pdbx_seq_one_letter_code
_entity_poly.pdbx_strand_id
1 'polypeptide(L)'
;MAIVGILLLCFRVYWALRYRKMAKLLQTPNSQNHPSKEDVIQNLRIGLLGSLVGLLIAFIASEVTVSIILGKAVAQPQGVAIYQPENVIRSLDIFVMLANVNMIGAHFFGGVTSLGLLYWLEE
;
A
#
# COMPACT_ATOMS: atom_id res chain seq x y z
N MET A 1 1.78 13.85 3.76
CA MET A 1 1.31 12.44 3.86
C MET A 1 0.17 12.12 2.91
N ALA A 2 -0.96 12.85 2.93
CA ALA A 2 -2.12 12.51 2.08
C ALA A 2 -1.81 12.40 0.57
N ILE A 3 -1.04 13.33 0.01
CA ILE A 3 -0.63 13.31 -1.41
C ILE A 3 0.19 12.05 -1.73
N VAL A 4 1.15 11.70 -0.86
CA VAL A 4 1.99 10.51 -1.02
C VAL A 4 1.14 9.23 -0.97
N GLY A 5 0.18 9.17 -0.04
CA GLY A 5 -0.76 8.05 0.05
C GLY A 5 -1.62 7.88 -1.22
N ILE A 6 -2.12 8.99 -1.78
CA ILE A 6 -2.87 8.97 -3.05
C ILE A 6 -1.98 8.48 -4.20
N LEU A 7 -0.74 8.97 -4.30
CA LEU A 7 0.19 8.54 -5.35
C LEU A 7 0.52 7.05 -5.26
N LEU A 8 0.74 6.53 -4.04
CA LEU A 8 0.96 5.11 -3.82
C LEU A 8 -0.28 4.27 -4.17
N LEU A 9 -1.48 4.75 -3.83
CA LEU A 9 -2.73 4.08 -4.22
C LEU A 9 -2.89 4.05 -5.75
N CYS A 10 -2.65 5.18 -6.43
CA CYS A 10 -2.69 5.27 -7.89
C CYS A 10 -1.68 4.31 -8.54
N PHE A 11 -0.46 4.23 -8.00
CA PHE A 11 0.54 3.25 -8.43
C PHE A 11 0.02 1.82 -8.30
N ARG A 12 -0.60 1.47 -7.17
CA ARG A 12 -1.18 0.14 -6.95
C ARG A 12 -2.32 -0.18 -7.90
N VAL A 13 -3.23 0.75 -8.14
CA VAL A 13 -4.34 0.59 -9.11
C VAL A 13 -3.78 0.38 -10.52
N TYR A 14 -2.81 1.21 -10.92
CA TYR A 14 -2.12 1.05 -12.20
C TYR A 14 -1.50 -0.35 -12.35
N TRP A 15 -0.82 -0.83 -11.30
CA TRP A 15 -0.15 -2.12 -11.32
C TRP A 15 -1.14 -3.30 -11.40
N ALA A 16 -2.27 -3.23 -10.68
CA ALA A 16 -3.33 -4.23 -10.77
C ALA A 16 -3.94 -4.29 -12.18
N LEU A 17 -4.15 -3.15 -12.83
CA LEU A 17 -4.62 -3.10 -14.21
C LEU A 17 -3.59 -3.69 -15.18
N ARG A 18 -2.29 -3.46 -14.94
CA ARG A 18 -1.21 -4.06 -15.74
C ARG A 18 -1.24 -5.59 -15.67
N TYR A 19 -1.39 -6.17 -14.47
CA TYR A 19 -1.54 -7.62 -14.32
C TYR A 19 -2.79 -8.16 -15.00
N ARG A 20 -3.92 -7.47 -14.88
CA ARG A 20 -5.17 -7.87 -15.56
C ARG A 20 -5.03 -7.85 -17.09
N LYS A 21 -4.29 -6.88 -17.64
CA LYS A 21 -3.99 -6.84 -19.08
C LYS A 21 -3.14 -8.04 -19.53
N MET A 22 -2.12 -8.42 -18.76
CA MET A 22 -1.29 -9.59 -19.08
C MET A 22 -2.09 -10.89 -19.00
N ALA A 23 -2.92 -11.04 -17.97
CA ALA A 23 -3.82 -12.19 -17.84
C ALA A 23 -4.76 -12.31 -19.05
N LYS A 24 -5.31 -11.19 -19.54
CA LYS A 24 -6.15 -11.18 -20.75
C LYS A 24 -5.39 -11.58 -22.02
N LEU A 25 -4.13 -11.16 -22.17
CA LEU A 25 -3.30 -11.55 -23.33
C LEU A 25 -3.04 -13.05 -23.37
N LEU A 26 -2.78 -13.67 -22.21
CA LEU A 26 -2.59 -15.12 -22.10
C LEU A 26 -3.86 -15.92 -22.43
N GLN A 27 -5.03 -15.32 -22.27
CA GLN A 27 -6.32 -15.94 -22.62
C GLN A 27 -6.66 -15.80 -24.12
N THR A 28 -5.87 -15.06 -24.91
CA THR A 28 -6.18 -14.90 -26.34
C THR A 28 -5.80 -16.14 -27.15
N PRO A 29 -6.61 -16.53 -28.15
CA PRO A 29 -6.33 -17.71 -28.99
C PRO A 29 -5.05 -17.58 -29.82
N ASN A 30 -4.62 -16.35 -30.12
CA ASN A 30 -3.42 -16.09 -30.89
C ASN A 30 -2.19 -16.11 -29.98
N SER A 31 -1.43 -17.21 -30.02
CA SER A 31 -0.21 -17.40 -29.22
C SER A 31 0.91 -16.40 -29.54
N GLN A 32 0.88 -15.73 -30.69
CA GLN A 32 1.85 -14.67 -31.01
C GLN A 32 1.71 -13.43 -30.12
N ASN A 33 0.54 -13.24 -29.48
CA ASN A 33 0.28 -12.10 -28.59
C ASN A 33 0.59 -12.42 -27.12
N HIS A 34 1.02 -13.64 -26.81
CA HIS A 34 1.32 -14.05 -25.45
C HIS A 34 2.61 -13.38 -24.98
N PRO A 35 2.62 -12.75 -23.79
CA PRO A 35 3.85 -12.19 -23.24
C PRO A 35 4.88 -13.30 -23.00
N SER A 36 6.15 -13.00 -23.21
CA SER A 36 7.22 -13.95 -22.90
C SER A 36 7.29 -14.23 -21.39
N LYS A 37 7.79 -15.41 -21.01
CA LYS A 37 7.99 -15.75 -19.59
C LYS A 37 8.90 -14.71 -18.90
N GLU A 38 9.93 -14.24 -19.58
CA GLU A 38 10.86 -13.22 -19.09
C GLU A 38 10.16 -11.88 -18.85
N ASP A 39 9.29 -11.43 -19.77
CA ASP A 39 8.51 -10.20 -19.59
C ASP A 39 7.56 -10.28 -18.38
N VAL A 40 6.94 -11.46 -18.18
CA VAL A 40 6.06 -11.71 -17.02
C VAL A 40 6.88 -11.66 -15.73
N ILE A 41 8.01 -12.37 -15.66
CA ILE A 41 8.90 -12.39 -14.51
C ILE A 41 9.39 -10.97 -14.18
N GLN A 42 9.81 -10.21 -15.18
CA GLN A 42 10.29 -8.84 -14.98
C GLN A 42 9.19 -7.94 -14.40
N ASN A 43 7.97 -8.00 -14.94
CA ASN A 43 6.84 -7.23 -14.40
C ASN A 43 6.46 -7.64 -12.97
N LEU A 44 6.54 -8.94 -12.65
CA LEU A 44 6.31 -9.42 -11.29
C LEU A 44 7.39 -8.92 -10.32
N ARG A 45 8.67 -8.94 -10.72
CA ARG A 45 9.78 -8.41 -9.92
C ARG A 45 9.64 -6.90 -9.65
N ILE A 46 9.29 -6.11 -10.66
CA ILE A 46 9.07 -4.67 -10.46
C ILE A 46 7.88 -4.43 -9.53
N GLY A 47 6.79 -5.20 -9.68
CA GLY A 47 5.64 -5.12 -8.79
C GLY A 47 5.93 -5.53 -7.36
N LEU A 48 6.76 -6.56 -7.16
CA LEU A 48 7.24 -6.98 -5.85
C LEU A 48 8.09 -5.88 -5.21
N LEU A 49 9.06 -5.33 -5.94
CA LEU A 49 9.90 -4.24 -5.44
C LEU A 49 9.06 -3.00 -5.06
N GLY A 50 8.12 -2.60 -5.92
CA GLY A 50 7.19 -1.51 -5.62
C GLY A 50 6.26 -1.82 -4.45
N SER A 51 5.93 -3.10 -4.21
CA SER A 51 5.19 -3.53 -3.03
C SER A 51 6.01 -3.36 -1.76
N LEU A 52 7.27 -3.80 -1.76
CA LEU A 52 8.17 -3.67 -0.61
C LEU A 52 8.48 -2.20 -0.28
N VAL A 53 8.77 -1.37 -1.28
CA VAL A 53 9.02 0.06 -1.09
C VAL A 53 7.78 0.76 -0.53
N GLY A 54 6.61 0.50 -1.10
CA GLY A 54 5.38 1.11 -0.61
C GLY A 54 4.97 0.61 0.77
N LEU A 55 5.28 -0.65 1.12
CA LEU A 55 5.09 -1.18 2.47
C LEU A 55 5.95 -0.42 3.48
N LEU A 56 7.23 -0.19 3.17
CA LEU A 56 8.14 0.57 4.04
C LEU A 56 7.65 2.00 4.24
N ILE A 57 7.23 2.68 3.16
CA ILE A 57 6.69 4.04 3.26
C ILE A 57 5.40 4.06 4.09
N ALA A 58 4.50 3.11 3.86
CA ALA A 58 3.23 3.01 4.59
C ALA A 58 3.44 2.75 6.08
N PHE A 59 4.40 1.89 6.42
CA PHE A 59 4.80 1.61 7.78
C PHE A 59 5.31 2.87 8.49
N ILE A 60 6.28 3.59 7.89
CA ILE A 60 6.81 4.84 8.46
C ILE A 60 5.71 5.90 8.62
N ALA A 61 4.82 6.04 7.63
CA ALA A 61 3.70 6.98 7.71
C ALA A 61 2.72 6.62 8.84
N SER A 62 2.49 5.32 9.05
CA SER A 62 1.69 4.80 10.16
C SER A 62 2.34 5.16 11.50
N GLU A 63 3.63 4.88 11.69
CA GLU A 63 4.37 5.19 12.93
C GLU A 63 4.32 6.68 13.29
N VAL A 64 4.52 7.56 12.30
CA VAL A 64 4.42 9.01 12.50
C VAL A 64 3.01 9.41 12.96
N THR A 65 1.98 8.84 12.34
CA THR A 65 0.58 9.15 12.69
C THR A 65 0.22 8.59 14.07
N VAL A 66 0.69 7.38 14.42
CA VAL A 66 0.47 6.77 15.74
C VAL A 66 1.11 7.64 16.81
N SER A 67 2.36 8.07 16.59
CA SER A 67 3.10 8.90 17.54
C SER A 67 2.41 10.25 17.81
N ILE A 68 1.86 10.88 16.77
CA ILE A 68 1.08 12.13 16.91
C ILE A 68 -0.19 11.88 17.73
N ILE A 69 -0.94 10.83 17.41
CA ILE A 69 -2.17 10.47 18.14
C ILE A 69 -1.85 10.12 19.59
N LEU A 70 -0.79 9.38 19.84
CA LEU A 70 -0.34 9.01 21.18
C LEU A 70 0.07 10.25 21.98
N GLY A 71 0.84 11.17 21.40
CA GLY A 71 1.21 12.42 22.05
C GLY A 71 -0.02 13.24 22.47
N LYS A 72 -1.02 13.34 21.58
CA LYS A 72 -2.31 13.96 21.86
C LYS A 72 -3.10 13.24 22.96
N ALA A 73 -3.09 11.91 22.96
CA ALA A 73 -3.78 11.09 23.96
C ALA A 73 -3.14 11.24 25.35
N VAL A 74 -1.81 11.25 25.43
CA VAL A 74 -1.06 11.40 26.69
C VAL A 74 -1.16 12.84 27.23
N ALA A 75 -1.27 13.84 26.35
CA ALA A 75 -1.47 15.23 26.73
C ALA A 75 -2.92 15.56 27.16
N GLN A 76 -3.83 14.58 27.19
CA GLN A 76 -5.18 14.79 27.71
C GLN A 76 -5.13 15.04 29.22
N PRO A 77 -5.69 16.16 29.71
CA PRO A 77 -5.74 16.41 31.14
C PRO A 77 -6.58 15.36 31.88
N GLN A 78 -6.10 14.88 33.02
CA GLN A 78 -6.85 13.98 33.90
C GLN A 78 -7.67 14.80 34.90
N GLY A 79 -8.99 14.92 34.71
CA GLY A 79 -9.91 15.57 35.65
C GLY A 79 -10.61 16.82 35.10
N VAL A 80 -11.09 17.70 36.00
CA VAL A 80 -11.82 18.94 35.65
C VAL A 80 -10.83 20.04 35.24
N ALA A 81 -10.12 19.84 34.13
CA ALA A 81 -9.18 20.83 33.61
C ALA A 81 -9.57 21.26 32.17
N ILE A 82 -9.17 22.49 31.84
CA ILE A 82 -9.48 23.13 30.56
C ILE A 82 -8.83 22.35 29.42
N TYR A 83 -9.64 21.91 28.45
CA TYR A 83 -9.16 21.24 27.25
C TYR A 83 -8.43 22.22 26.34
N GLN A 84 -7.23 21.82 25.93
CA GLN A 84 -6.41 22.50 24.94
C GLN A 84 -6.77 21.99 23.53
N PRO A 85 -7.26 22.84 22.60
CA PRO A 85 -7.67 22.43 21.25
C PRO A 85 -6.59 21.67 20.46
N GLU A 86 -5.32 21.96 20.71
CA GLU A 86 -4.15 21.34 20.09
C GLU A 86 -3.99 19.85 20.43
N ASN A 87 -4.45 19.44 21.61
CA ASN A 87 -4.34 18.06 22.10
C ASN A 87 -5.53 17.20 21.66
N VAL A 88 -6.56 17.80 21.05
CA VAL A 88 -7.73 17.07 20.58
C VAL A 88 -7.33 16.14 19.42
N ILE A 89 -7.62 14.85 19.59
CA ILE A 89 -7.54 13.87 18.51
C ILE A 89 -8.71 14.14 17.58
N ARG A 90 -8.40 14.57 16.35
CA ARG A 90 -9.43 14.89 15.36
C ARG A 90 -9.82 13.62 14.62
N SER A 91 -11.05 13.54 14.13
CA SER A 91 -11.49 12.45 13.25
C SER A 91 -10.59 12.28 12.02
N LEU A 92 -10.03 13.39 11.52
CA LEU A 92 -9.06 13.37 10.42
C LEU A 92 -7.78 12.59 10.77
N ASP A 93 -7.29 12.69 12.01
CA ASP A 93 -6.09 11.98 12.44
C ASP A 93 -6.33 10.45 12.39
N ILE A 94 -7.54 10.01 12.76
CA ILE A 94 -7.98 8.61 12.67
C ILE A 94 -8.18 8.16 11.21
N PHE A 95 -8.75 9.00 10.35
CA PHE A 95 -8.88 8.66 8.93
C PHE A 95 -7.52 8.53 8.24
N VAL A 96 -6.55 9.38 8.58
CA VAL A 96 -5.17 9.25 8.09
C VAL A 96 -4.54 7.95 8.58
N MET A 97 -4.74 7.57 9.84
CA MET A 97 -4.31 6.27 10.37
C MET A 97 -4.90 5.12 9.57
N LEU A 98 -6.22 5.12 9.37
CA LEU A 98 -6.92 4.08 8.62
C LEU A 98 -6.42 3.97 7.17
N ALA A 99 -6.15 5.11 6.53
CA ALA A 99 -5.57 5.14 5.20
C ALA A 99 -4.17 4.49 5.16
N ASN A 100 -3.31 4.77 6.15
CA ASN A 100 -1.98 4.17 6.23
C ASN A 100 -2.05 2.64 6.43
N VAL A 101 -2.94 2.17 7.30
CA VAL A 101 -3.15 0.72 7.52
C VAL A 101 -3.66 0.03 6.26
N ASN A 102 -4.62 0.63 5.54
CA ASN A 102 -5.09 0.09 4.27
C ASN A 102 -3.98 0.08 3.20
N MET A 103 -3.10 1.08 3.20
CA MET A 103 -1.95 1.12 2.30
C MET A 103 -0.96 0.00 2.60
N ILE A 104 -0.67 -0.27 3.88
CA ILE A 104 0.12 -1.45 4.31
C ILE A 104 -0.51 -2.73 3.73
N GLY A 105 -1.81 -2.94 3.93
CA GLY A 105 -2.52 -4.10 3.40
C GLY A 105 -2.42 -4.21 1.87
N ALA A 106 -2.66 -3.12 1.14
CA ALA A 106 -2.62 -3.11 -0.32
C ALA A 106 -1.23 -3.47 -0.88
N HIS A 107 -0.16 -2.99 -0.24
CA HIS A 107 1.21 -3.33 -0.62
C HIS A 107 1.58 -4.75 -0.19
N PHE A 108 1.17 -5.20 1.00
CA PHE A 108 1.40 -6.56 1.48
C PHE A 108 0.77 -7.61 0.56
N PHE A 109 -0.54 -7.56 0.31
CA PHE A 109 -1.22 -8.52 -0.57
C PHE A 109 -0.70 -8.44 -2.00
N GLY A 110 -0.29 -7.24 -2.43
CA GLY A 110 0.43 -7.02 -3.67
C GLY A 110 1.73 -7.80 -3.78
N GLY A 111 2.58 -7.69 -2.76
CA GLY A 111 3.84 -8.38 -2.68
C GLY A 111 3.66 -9.90 -2.64
N VAL A 112 2.73 -10.40 -1.80
CA VAL A 112 2.40 -11.83 -1.70
C VAL A 112 1.95 -12.38 -3.05
N THR A 113 1.09 -11.65 -3.77
CA THR A 113 0.64 -12.07 -5.11
C THR A 113 1.80 -12.15 -6.09
N SER A 114 2.65 -11.12 -6.14
CA SER A 114 3.82 -11.11 -7.04
C SER A 114 4.81 -12.23 -6.72
N LEU A 115 5.06 -12.46 -5.42
CA LEU A 115 5.96 -13.51 -4.95
C LEU A 115 5.42 -14.91 -5.28
N GLY A 116 4.13 -15.15 -5.02
CA GLY A 116 3.49 -16.43 -5.32
C GLY A 116 3.49 -16.76 -6.82
N LEU A 117 3.24 -15.76 -7.67
CA LEU A 117 3.33 -15.93 -9.13
C LEU A 117 4.75 -16.16 -9.63
N LEU A 118 5.75 -15.50 -9.02
CA LEU A 118 7.16 -15.75 -9.34
C LEU A 118 7.55 -17.18 -8.99
N TYR A 119 7.21 -17.62 -7.78
CA TYR A 119 7.47 -18.98 -7.33
C TYR A 119 6.85 -20.02 -8.27
N TRP A 120 5.57 -19.85 -8.63
CA TRP A 120 4.87 -20.76 -9.54
C TRP A 120 5.47 -20.79 -10.96
N LEU A 121 6.08 -19.70 -11.43
CA LEU A 121 6.73 -19.66 -12.74
C LEU A 121 8.14 -20.28 -12.72
N GLU A 122 8.78 -20.38 -11.57
CA GLU A 122 10.12 -20.97 -11.43
C GLU A 122 10.08 -22.50 -11.28
N GLU A 123 8.91 -23.06 -10.95
CA GLU A 123 8.59 -24.50 -10.94
C GLU A 123 8.23 -25.03 -12.35
#